data_AF-A0A0F9EM43-F1
#
_entry.id   AF-A0A0F9EM43-F1
#
_cell.length_a   1.000
_cell.length_b   1.000
_cell.length_c   1.000
_cell.angle_alpha   90.00
_cell.angle_beta   90.00
_cell.angle_gamma   90.00
#
_symmetry.space_group_name_H-M   'P 1'
#
loop_
_entity.id
_entity.type
_entity.pdbx_description
1 polymer ?
#
loop_
_entity_poly.entity_id
_entity_poly.type
_entity_poly.pdbx_seq_one_letter_code
_entity_poly.pdbx_strand_id
1 'polypeptide(L)'
;MMEFAVKVEGVTAEDKALWVLAVDPVGERLLVAYDDNSLQWVAMADCTFAGAASPDKARPVVVLKPQRSTLDLSQLPPLPRQN
;
A
#
# COMPACT_ATOMS: atom_id res chain seq x y z
N MET A 1 5.00 11.98 -14.71
CA MET A 1 4.04 11.80 -13.62
C MET A 1 4.72 12.30 -12.37
N MET A 2 4.09 13.22 -11.62
CA MET A 2 4.73 13.86 -10.47
C MET A 2 4.51 12.97 -9.24
N GLU A 3 5.60 12.50 -8.64
CA GLU A 3 5.55 11.66 -7.44
C GLU A 3 5.52 12.56 -6.21
N PHE A 4 4.54 12.36 -5.34
CA PHE A 4 4.40 13.14 -4.12
C PHE A 4 4.13 12.24 -2.90
N ALA A 5 4.50 12.77 -1.75
CA ALA A 5 4.37 12.11 -0.47
C ALA A 5 3.35 12.86 0.41
N VAL A 6 2.64 12.08 1.22
CA VAL A 6 1.62 12.57 2.15
C VAL A 6 1.88 12.06 3.55
N LYS A 7 1.48 12.84 4.54
CA LYS A 7 1.33 12.43 5.94
C LYS A 7 -0.11 12.02 6.15
N VAL A 8 -0.34 10.88 6.80
CA VAL A 8 -1.69 10.39 7.14
C VAL A 8 -1.86 10.54 8.64
N GLU A 9 -2.88 11.29 9.06
CA GLU A 9 -3.13 11.55 10.47
C GLU A 9 -3.36 10.22 11.24
N GLY A 10 -2.69 10.06 12.38
CA GLY A 10 -2.79 8.84 13.20
C GLY A 10 -2.02 7.62 12.67
N VAL A 11 -1.42 7.68 11.48
CA VAL A 11 -0.65 6.57 10.91
C VAL A 11 0.83 6.90 10.70
N THR A 12 1.13 8.08 10.17
CA THR A 12 2.53 8.54 10.06
C THR A 12 2.96 9.26 11.33
N ALA A 13 4.11 8.86 11.89
CA ALA A 13 4.81 9.66 12.90
C ALA A 13 5.17 11.05 12.35
N GLU A 14 5.37 12.06 13.22
CA GLU A 14 5.58 13.47 12.82
C GLU A 14 6.67 13.66 11.75
N ASP A 15 7.72 12.85 11.76
CA ASP A 15 8.85 12.90 10.81
C ASP A 15 8.75 11.94 9.61
N LYS A 16 7.65 11.19 9.48
CA LYS A 16 7.46 10.22 8.39
C LYS A 16 6.41 10.69 7.39
N ALA A 17 6.60 10.34 6.12
CA ALA A 17 5.66 10.55 5.04
C ALA A 17 5.62 9.31 4.14
N LEU A 18 4.47 9.07 3.53
CA LEU A 18 4.20 7.93 2.67
C LEU A 18 4.12 8.39 1.21
N TRP A 19 4.74 7.62 0.31
CA TRP A 19 4.64 7.88 -1.12
C TRP A 19 3.28 7.46 -1.64
N VAL A 20 2.67 8.34 -2.44
CA VAL A 20 1.43 8.03 -3.15
C VAL A 20 1.78 7.28 -4.44
N LEU A 21 1.22 6.08 -4.57
CA LEU A 21 1.41 5.23 -5.75
C LEU A 21 0.31 5.42 -6.80
N ALA A 22 -0.91 5.69 -6.34
CA ALA A 22 -2.06 5.88 -7.20
C ALA A 22 -3.10 6.80 -6.56
N VAL A 23 -3.93 7.39 -7.40
CA VAL A 23 -5.10 8.17 -7.00
C VAL A 23 -6.32 7.49 -7.59
N ASP A 24 -7.40 7.38 -6.81
CA ASP A 24 -8.68 6.85 -7.27
C ASP A 24 -9.23 7.71 -8.42
N PRO A 25 -10.00 7.15 -9.38
CA PRO A 25 -10.53 7.92 -10.51
C PRO A 25 -11.37 9.15 -10.13
N VAL A 26 -12.00 9.13 -8.95
CA VAL A 26 -12.80 10.23 -8.40
C VAL A 26 -11.92 11.26 -7.68
N GLY A 27 -10.69 10.90 -7.32
CA GLY A 27 -9.73 11.79 -6.65
C GLY A 27 -9.87 11.85 -5.13
N GLU A 28 -10.72 11.03 -4.52
CA GLU A 28 -11.03 11.10 -3.08
C GLU A 28 -10.10 10.24 -2.21
N ARG A 29 -9.39 9.29 -2.82
CA ARG A 29 -8.54 8.33 -2.12
C ARG A 29 -7.17 8.22 -2.77
N LEU A 30 -6.16 8.05 -1.92
CA LEU A 30 -4.76 7.89 -2.29
C LEU A 30 -4.29 6.49 -1.89
N LEU A 31 -3.61 5.79 -2.79
CA LEU A 31 -2.97 4.51 -2.49
C LEU A 31 -1.58 4.80 -1.95
N VAL A 32 -1.34 4.45 -0.70
CA VAL A 32 -0.05 4.63 -0.01
C VAL A 32 0.57 3.28 0.32
N ALA A 33 1.90 3.26 0.34
CA ALA A 33 2.69 2.11 0.77
C ALA A 33 3.32 2.37 2.14
N TYR A 34 3.08 1.45 3.07
CA TYR A 34 3.63 1.49 4.43
C TYR A 34 4.95 0.72 4.53
N ASP A 35 5.70 0.99 5.61
CA ASP A 35 6.99 0.34 5.90
C ASP A 35 6.86 -1.19 6.07
N ASP A 36 5.68 -1.71 6.39
CA ASP A 36 5.39 -3.14 6.51
C ASP A 36 5.09 -3.82 5.16
N ASN A 37 5.30 -3.11 4.05
CA ASN A 37 4.95 -3.49 2.68
C ASN A 37 3.43 -3.66 2.45
N SER A 38 2.59 -3.18 3.37
CA SER A 38 1.16 -3.12 3.12
C SER A 38 0.80 -1.92 2.23
N LEU A 39 -0.26 -2.10 1.45
CA LEU A 39 -0.84 -1.07 0.60
C LEU A 39 -2.24 -0.78 1.11
N GLN A 40 -2.56 0.50 1.34
CA GLN A 40 -3.92 0.89 1.70
C GLN A 40 -4.37 2.13 0.96
N TRP A 41 -5.67 2.18 0.70
CA TRP A 41 -6.37 3.37 0.27
C TRP A 41 -6.73 4.21 1.48
N VAL A 42 -6.21 5.43 1.52
CA VAL A 42 -6.53 6.42 2.55
C VAL A 42 -7.33 7.55 1.92
N ALA A 43 -8.28 8.14 2.67
CA ALA A 43 -9.02 9.28 2.17
C ALA A 43 -8.09 10.49 2.07
N MET A 44 -8.20 11.24 0.97
CA MET A 44 -7.40 12.45 0.77
C MET A 44 -7.66 13.48 1.87
N ALA A 45 -8.86 13.50 2.44
CA ALA A 45 -9.22 14.37 3.57
C ALA A 45 -8.37 14.10 4.84
N ASP A 46 -7.90 12.87 5.02
CA ASP A 46 -7.05 12.47 6.15
C ASP A 46 -5.55 12.63 5.84
N CYS A 47 -5.23 13.13 4.65
CA CYS A 47 -3.87 13.26 4.14
C CYS A 47 -3.42 14.72 4.10
N THR A 48 -2.24 14.99 4.67
CA THR A 48 -1.56 16.28 4.54
C THR A 48 -0.39 16.17 3.58
N PHE A 49 -0.25 17.10 2.64
CA PHE A 49 0.87 17.11 1.70
C PHE A 49 2.20 17.27 2.44
N ALA A 50 3.12 16.32 2.24
CA ALA A 50 4.43 16.31 2.89
C ALA A 50 5.52 16.89 2.00
N GLY A 51 5.41 16.69 0.69
CA GLY A 51 6.38 17.14 -0.30
C GLY A 51 6.23 16.41 -1.63
N ALA A 52 6.83 16.96 -2.67
CA ALA A 52 6.94 16.32 -3.97
C ALA A 52 8.42 16.03 -4.25
N ALA A 53 8.74 14.84 -4.77
CA ALA A 53 10.06 14.62 -5.34
C ALA A 53 10.07 15.24 -6.74
N SER A 54 11.08 16.07 -7.00
CA SER A 54 11.48 16.34 -8.39
C SER A 54 11.95 15.02 -9.01
N PRO A 55 11.63 14.76 -10.29
CA PRO A 55 11.91 13.48 -10.97
C PRO A 55 13.41 13.10 -11.03
N ASP A 56 14.30 14.00 -10.62
CA ASP A 56 15.77 13.81 -10.61
C ASP A 56 16.28 12.81 -9.55
N LYS A 57 15.44 12.38 -8.59
CA LYS A 57 15.80 11.38 -7.57
C LYS A 57 14.78 10.24 -7.51
N ALA A 58 14.57 9.56 -8.63
CA ALA A 58 13.74 8.35 -8.68
C ALA A 58 14.31 7.28 -7.73
N ARG A 59 13.52 6.86 -6.73
CA ARG A 59 13.80 5.65 -5.94
C ARG A 59 13.19 4.45 -6.68
N PRO A 60 13.92 3.35 -6.89
CA PRO A 60 13.39 2.19 -7.62
C PRO A 60 12.25 1.53 -6.83
N VAL A 61 11.06 1.48 -7.42
CA VAL A 61 9.91 0.70 -6.92
C VAL A 61 9.96 -0.68 -7.59
N VAL A 62 10.13 -1.74 -6.79
CA VAL A 62 10.11 -3.13 -7.30
C VAL A 62 8.67 -3.64 -7.33
N VAL A 63 8.20 -4.04 -8.50
CA VAL A 63 6.88 -4.68 -8.65
C VAL A 63 6.94 -6.09 -8.09
N LEU A 64 6.36 -6.30 -6.92
CA LEU A 64 6.13 -7.65 -6.37
C LEU A 64 4.93 -8.27 -7.09
N LYS A 65 5.17 -9.38 -7.81
CA LYS A 65 4.07 -10.19 -8.36
C LYS A 65 3.33 -10.85 -7.20
N PRO A 66 1.99 -10.83 -7.17
CA PRO A 66 1.24 -11.56 -6.15
C PRO A 66 1.56 -13.05 -6.27
N GLN A 67 2.29 -13.59 -5.30
CA GLN A 67 2.54 -15.02 -5.23
C GLN A 67 1.24 -15.67 -4.77
N ARG A 68 0.49 -16.26 -5.71
CA ARG A 68 -0.57 -17.22 -5.37
C ARG A 68 0.11 -18.38 -4.65
N SER A 69 0.06 -18.39 -3.33
CA SER A 69 0.23 -19.59 -2.55
C SER A 69 -0.84 -20.57 -3.02
N THR A 70 -0.45 -21.48 -3.91
CA THR A 70 -1.33 -22.56 -4.33
C THR A 70 -1.40 -23.46 -3.12
N LEU A 71 -2.46 -23.31 -2.31
CA LEU A 71 -2.78 -24.25 -1.25
C LEU A 71 -2.95 -25.61 -1.92
N ASP A 72 -1.93 -26.45 -1.79
CA ASP A 72 -1.91 -27.81 -2.27
C ASP A 72 -2.94 -28.61 -1.45
N LEU A 73 -4.13 -28.77 -2.02
CA LEU A 73 -5.28 -29.46 -1.41
C LEU A 73 -4.97 -30.93 -1.05
N SER A 74 -3.85 -31.49 -1.52
CA SER A 74 -3.35 -32.83 -1.16
C SER A 74 -2.80 -32.93 0.27
N GLN A 75 -2.55 -31.81 0.95
CA GLN A 75 -1.98 -31.80 2.31
C GLN A 75 -2.99 -31.56 3.44
N LEU A 76 -4.30 -31.44 3.14
CA LEU A 76 -5.31 -31.30 4.19
C LEU A 76 -5.59 -32.65 4.87
N PRO A 77 -5.57 -32.73 6.20
CA PRO A 77 -6.03 -33.92 6.91
C PRO A 77 -7.51 -34.17 6.61
N PRO A 78 -7.95 -35.44 6.48
CA PRO A 78 -9.35 -35.74 6.20
C PRO A 78 -10.25 -35.21 7.32
N LEU A 79 -11.34 -34.54 6.93
CA LEU A 79 -12.33 -34.02 7.88
C LEU A 79 -12.92 -35.15 8.72
N PRO A 80 -13.12 -34.96 10.04
CA PRO A 80 -13.80 -35.95 10.86
C PRO A 80 -15.23 -36.12 10.37
N ARG A 81 -15.62 -37.37 10.06
CA ARG A 81 -17.00 -37.73 9.75
C ARG A 81 -17.85 -37.41 10.99
N GLN A 82 -18.76 -36.44 10.86
CA GLN A 82 -19.82 -36.27 11.84
C GLN A 82 -20.80 -37.43 11.69
N ASN A 83 -21.11 -38.07 12.81
CA ASN A 83 -21.99 -39.23 12.95
C ASN A 83 -23.35 -38.78 13.47
#